data_AF-A0A1M3BA06-F1
#
_entry.id   AF-A0A1M3BA06-F1
#
_cell.length_a   1.000
_cell.length_b   1.000
_cell.length_c   1.000
_cell.angle_alpha   90.00
_cell.angle_beta   90.00
_cell.angle_gamma   90.00
#
_symmetry.space_group_name_H-M   'P 1'
#
loop_
_entity.id
_entity.type
_entity.pdbx_description
1 polymer ?
#
loop_
_entity_poly.entity_id
_entity_poly.type
_entity_poly.pdbx_seq_one_letter_code
_entity_poly.pdbx_strand_id
1 'polypeptide(L)'
;MTVEQAAATVPLATAEVGSPGGIYLGYDPVAGRPVRYDPTEAPRDSRPSAVLVAGTLGSGKTVAAEAIAHAALLRGSLVIDFDPKPDHRLFELPELAGEAELLELSAAPEHRGRLDPLAIGLPELREELASSYLLELLRDPPPSWEVAIDRAVRDAVRAGEQSLGRVIARLRESGDAAARDAAEALEVVSDFGLARLGFAEEEAAA
;
A
#
# COMPACT_ATOMS: atom_id res chain seq x y z
N MET A 1 15.00 18.09 -5.66
CA MET A 1 14.55 18.50 -7.00
C MET A 1 13.04 18.65 -6.92
N THR A 2 12.49 19.83 -7.20
CA THR A 2 11.03 20.04 -7.23
C THR A 2 10.44 19.51 -8.54
N VAL A 3 9.12 19.41 -8.64
CA VAL A 3 8.42 18.97 -9.86
C VAL A 3 8.69 19.95 -11.00
N GLU A 4 8.74 21.25 -10.70
CA GLU A 4 9.08 22.31 -11.65
C GLU A 4 10.52 22.18 -12.12
N GLN A 5 11.45 21.86 -11.21
CA GLN A 5 12.85 21.61 -11.57
C GLN A 5 12.99 20.37 -12.44
N ALA A 6 12.27 19.29 -12.15
CA ALA A 6 12.25 18.08 -12.96
C ALA A 6 11.59 18.29 -14.33
N ALA A 7 10.53 19.09 -14.41
CA ALA A 7 9.90 19.46 -15.68
C ALA A 7 10.84 20.34 -16.52
N ALA A 8 11.56 21.26 -15.89
CA ALA A 8 12.51 22.16 -16.55
C ALA A 8 13.74 21.45 -17.13
N THR A 9 14.07 20.24 -16.70
CA THR A 9 15.17 19.46 -17.32
C THR A 9 14.77 18.85 -18.67
N VAL A 10 13.49 18.93 -19.07
CA VAL A 10 12.94 18.38 -20.31
C VAL A 10 13.49 16.98 -20.60
N PRO A 11 13.37 16.03 -19.65
CA PRO A 11 14.04 14.73 -19.77
C PRO A 11 13.50 13.91 -20.95
N LEU A 12 12.29 14.25 -21.41
CA LEU A 12 11.63 13.72 -22.60
C LEU A 12 11.14 14.90 -23.44
N ALA A 13 11.94 15.34 -24.41
CA ALA A 13 11.53 16.41 -25.34
C ALA A 13 10.47 15.88 -26.32
N THR A 14 9.19 16.01 -25.96
CA THR A 14 8.04 15.65 -26.79
C THR A 14 7.02 16.79 -26.86
N ALA A 15 6.31 16.88 -27.97
CA ALA A 15 5.13 17.74 -28.13
C ALA A 15 3.82 16.97 -27.89
N GLU A 16 3.90 15.67 -27.63
CA GLU A 16 2.75 14.83 -27.26
C GLU A 16 2.44 15.00 -25.78
N VAL A 17 1.19 15.36 -25.50
CA VAL A 17 0.68 15.57 -24.14
C VAL A 17 -0.64 14.82 -24.01
N GLY A 18 -0.69 13.88 -23.06
CA GLY A 18 -1.86 13.05 -22.80
C GLY A 18 -2.00 11.84 -23.74
N SER A 19 -3.02 11.04 -23.45
CA SER A 19 -3.43 9.85 -24.20
C SER A 19 -4.20 10.21 -25.49
N PRO A 20 -4.20 9.33 -26.52
CA PRO A 20 -5.02 9.52 -27.73
C PRO A 20 -6.53 9.56 -27.46
N GLY A 21 -6.97 8.96 -26.36
CA GLY A 21 -8.35 8.93 -25.90
C GLY A 21 -8.42 9.03 -24.37
N GLY A 22 -9.59 8.72 -23.81
CA GLY A 22 -9.77 8.78 -22.36
C GLY A 22 -10.47 10.03 -21.88
N ILE A 23 -10.42 10.23 -20.57
CA ILE A 23 -11.06 11.38 -19.92
C ILE A 23 -10.33 12.66 -20.24
N TYR A 24 -11.09 13.76 -20.31
CA TYR A 24 -10.52 15.08 -20.43
C TYR A 24 -9.87 15.49 -19.10
N LEU A 25 -8.58 15.81 -19.13
CA LEU A 25 -7.85 16.35 -17.98
C LEU A 25 -7.63 17.85 -18.07
N GLY A 26 -7.59 18.40 -19.28
CA GLY A 26 -7.32 19.82 -19.47
C GLY A 26 -7.13 20.18 -20.93
N TYR A 27 -6.57 21.36 -21.17
CA TYR A 27 -6.37 21.89 -22.50
C TYR A 27 -4.92 22.34 -22.67
N ASP A 28 -4.29 21.95 -23.77
CA ASP A 28 -2.98 22.44 -24.16
C ASP A 28 -3.19 23.72 -25.00
N PRO A 29 -2.84 24.92 -24.46
CA PRO A 29 -3.01 26.17 -25.18
C PRO A 29 -2.00 26.35 -26.31
N VAL A 30 -0.86 25.65 -26.30
CA VAL A 30 0.18 25.75 -27.32
C VAL A 30 -0.22 24.94 -28.55
N ALA A 31 -0.64 23.68 -28.34
CA ALA A 31 -1.09 22.82 -29.43
C ALA A 31 -2.56 23.05 -29.82
N GLY A 32 -3.33 23.78 -29.02
CA GLY A 32 -4.73 24.11 -29.29
C GLY A 32 -5.66 22.90 -29.22
N ARG A 33 -5.37 21.92 -28.35
CA ARG A 33 -6.09 20.63 -28.28
C ARG A 33 -6.38 20.18 -26.85
N PRO A 34 -7.43 19.38 -26.62
CA PRO A 34 -7.68 18.77 -25.31
C PRO A 34 -6.58 17.79 -24.94
N VAL A 35 -6.17 17.83 -23.67
CA VAL A 35 -5.33 16.81 -23.02
C VAL A 35 -6.24 15.77 -22.42
N ARG A 36 -6.02 14.52 -22.79
CA ARG A 36 -6.78 13.38 -22.28
C ARG A 36 -5.89 12.40 -21.54
N TYR A 37 -6.48 11.53 -20.74
CA TYR A 37 -5.80 10.42 -20.10
C TYR A 37 -6.67 9.18 -20.10
N ASP A 38 -6.10 8.07 -20.57
CA ASP A 38 -6.72 6.76 -20.53
C ASP A 38 -5.99 5.88 -19.52
N PRO A 39 -6.57 5.63 -18.32
CA PRO A 39 -5.92 4.84 -17.27
C PRO A 39 -5.65 3.38 -17.71
N THR A 40 -6.27 2.93 -18.81
CA THR A 40 -6.12 1.57 -19.34
C THR A 40 -5.10 1.48 -20.47
N GLU A 41 -4.53 2.59 -20.95
CA GLU A 41 -3.59 2.59 -22.08
C GLU A 41 -2.30 1.82 -21.77
N ALA A 42 -1.56 2.23 -20.73
CA ALA A 42 -0.29 1.61 -20.40
C ALA A 42 -0.42 0.10 -20.10
N PRO A 43 -1.42 -0.37 -19.31
CA PRO A 43 -1.63 -1.80 -19.11
C PRO A 43 -1.91 -2.59 -20.40
N ARG A 44 -2.70 -2.04 -21.34
CA ARG A 44 -3.00 -2.70 -22.62
C ARG A 44 -1.75 -2.93 -23.47
N ASP A 45 -0.78 -2.02 -23.36
CA ASP A 45 0.48 -2.10 -24.10
C ASP A 45 1.61 -2.75 -23.28
N SER A 46 1.31 -3.31 -22.10
CA SER A 46 2.31 -3.87 -21.18
C SER A 46 3.42 -2.85 -20.81
N ARG A 47 3.05 -1.58 -20.66
CA ARG A 47 3.92 -0.47 -20.23
C ARG A 47 3.69 -0.14 -18.75
N PRO A 48 4.69 0.42 -18.05
CA PRO A 48 4.51 0.95 -16.69
C PRO A 48 3.35 1.97 -16.64
N SER A 49 2.42 1.80 -15.70
CA SER A 49 1.20 2.60 -15.58
C SER A 49 1.24 3.63 -14.44
N ALA A 50 2.35 3.73 -13.71
CA ALA A 50 2.47 4.62 -12.58
C ALA A 50 2.33 6.10 -13.00
N VAL A 51 1.51 6.85 -12.25
CA VAL A 51 1.30 8.29 -12.43
C VAL A 51 1.62 9.03 -11.14
N LEU A 52 2.40 10.10 -11.24
CA LEU A 52 2.67 11.02 -10.14
C LEU A 52 1.82 12.29 -10.30
N VAL A 53 0.92 12.53 -9.35
CA VAL A 53 0.14 13.78 -9.26
C VAL A 53 0.72 14.64 -8.13
N ALA A 54 1.35 15.76 -8.48
CA ALA A 54 2.07 16.59 -7.52
C ALA A 54 1.69 18.08 -7.63
N GLY A 55 1.76 18.80 -6.52
CA GLY A 55 1.33 20.20 -6.39
C GLY A 55 1.11 20.62 -4.94
N THR A 56 0.96 21.92 -4.70
CA THR A 56 0.78 22.52 -3.36
C THR A 56 -0.58 22.17 -2.73
N LEU A 57 -0.78 22.51 -1.45
CA LEU A 57 -2.09 22.34 -0.80
C LEU A 57 -3.16 23.14 -1.56
N GLY A 58 -4.31 22.52 -1.83
CA GLY A 58 -5.39 23.14 -2.59
C GLY A 58 -5.20 23.18 -4.11
N SER A 59 -4.12 22.62 -4.66
CA SER A 59 -3.85 22.61 -6.11
C SER A 59 -4.73 21.66 -6.93
N GLY A 60 -5.71 21.00 -6.31
CA GLY A 60 -6.61 20.05 -6.99
C GLY A 60 -6.06 18.63 -7.20
N LYS A 61 -5.02 18.21 -6.46
CA LYS A 61 -4.45 16.85 -6.59
C LYS A 61 -5.49 15.74 -6.39
N THR A 62 -6.25 15.81 -5.29
CA THR A 62 -7.29 14.82 -4.97
C THR A 62 -8.35 14.77 -6.07
N VAL A 63 -8.86 15.94 -6.50
CA VAL A 63 -9.82 16.05 -7.61
C VAL A 63 -9.28 15.42 -8.90
N ALA A 64 -8.02 15.65 -9.24
CA ALA A 64 -7.40 15.05 -10.43
C ALA A 64 -7.26 13.52 -10.29
N ALA A 65 -6.83 13.03 -9.12
CA ALA A 65 -6.69 11.60 -8.86
C ALA A 65 -8.05 10.89 -8.86
N GLU A 66 -9.07 11.44 -8.20
CA GLU A 66 -10.43 10.90 -8.17
C GLU A 66 -11.09 10.94 -9.55
N ALA A 67 -10.84 11.98 -10.36
CA ALA A 67 -11.34 12.01 -11.74
C ALA A 67 -10.74 10.87 -12.58
N ILE A 68 -9.45 10.58 -12.41
CA ILE A 68 -8.77 9.45 -13.06
C ILE A 68 -9.31 8.11 -12.54
N ALA A 69 -9.50 7.99 -11.23
CA ALA A 69 -10.05 6.79 -10.60
C ALA A 69 -11.49 6.52 -11.07
N HIS A 70 -12.34 7.54 -11.07
CA HIS A 70 -13.70 7.47 -11.59
C HIS A 70 -13.73 7.04 -13.06
N ALA A 71 -12.84 7.60 -13.88
CA ALA A 71 -12.69 7.19 -15.28
C ALA A 71 -12.32 5.72 -15.46
N ALA A 72 -11.48 5.20 -14.56
CA ALA A 72 -11.10 3.80 -14.54
C ALA A 72 -12.28 2.92 -14.14
N LEU A 73 -13.04 3.31 -13.10
CA LEU A 73 -14.27 2.62 -12.66
C LEU A 73 -15.29 2.51 -13.79
N LEU A 74 -15.58 3.61 -14.49
CA LEU A 74 -16.52 3.63 -15.63
C LEU A 74 -16.07 2.74 -16.80
N ARG A 75 -14.81 2.32 -16.84
CA ARG A 75 -14.23 1.41 -17.83
C ARG A 75 -14.09 -0.03 -17.33
N GLY A 76 -14.58 -0.32 -16.12
CA GLY A 76 -14.56 -1.64 -15.51
C GLY A 76 -13.28 -1.98 -14.75
N SER A 77 -12.40 -1.02 -14.49
CA SER A 77 -11.24 -1.24 -13.61
C SER A 77 -11.67 -1.35 -12.15
N LEU A 78 -11.02 -2.24 -11.40
CA LEU A 78 -11.05 -2.19 -9.94
C LEU A 78 -10.22 -1.00 -9.45
N VAL A 79 -10.77 -0.20 -8.55
CA VAL A 79 -10.07 0.91 -7.89
C VAL A 79 -10.00 0.63 -6.40
N ILE A 80 -8.78 0.72 -5.85
CA ILE A 80 -8.51 0.71 -4.43
C ILE A 80 -8.01 2.10 -4.08
N ASP A 81 -8.74 2.79 -3.22
CA ASP A 81 -8.47 4.16 -2.83
C ASP A 81 -8.01 4.25 -1.37
N PHE A 82 -6.85 4.85 -1.14
CA PHE A 82 -6.27 5.03 0.19
C PHE A 82 -6.44 6.48 0.62
N ASP A 83 -7.36 6.72 1.55
CA ASP A 83 -7.70 8.05 2.05
C ASP A 83 -7.34 8.23 3.54
N PRO A 84 -6.13 8.71 3.86
CA PRO A 84 -5.73 8.96 5.24
C PRO A 84 -6.33 10.25 5.84
N LYS A 85 -7.01 11.11 5.06
CA LYS A 85 -7.49 12.44 5.49
C LYS A 85 -9.02 12.60 5.40
N PRO A 86 -9.74 11.47 5.45
CA PRO A 86 -11.11 11.29 4.94
C PRO A 86 -11.64 12.43 4.04
N ASP A 87 -10.88 12.80 3.00
CA ASP A 87 -11.23 13.89 2.08
C ASP A 87 -11.45 13.44 0.64
N HIS A 88 -11.28 12.13 0.37
CA HIS A 88 -11.75 11.48 -0.84
C HIS A 88 -13.24 11.20 -0.67
N ARG A 89 -14.04 11.59 -1.66
CA ARG A 89 -15.50 11.43 -1.66
C ARG A 89 -16.00 10.73 -2.91
N LEU A 90 -15.10 10.06 -3.63
CA LEU A 90 -15.43 9.26 -4.80
C LEU A 90 -16.56 8.26 -4.50
N PHE A 91 -16.52 7.57 -3.36
CA PHE A 91 -17.55 6.59 -2.97
C PHE A 91 -18.94 7.21 -2.70
N GLU A 92 -19.04 8.53 -2.50
CA GLU A 92 -20.31 9.24 -2.30
C GLU A 92 -21.03 9.54 -3.65
N LEU A 93 -20.40 9.26 -4.79
CA LEU A 93 -21.02 9.46 -6.10
C LEU A 93 -22.27 8.57 -6.24
N PRO A 94 -23.43 9.13 -6.65
CA PRO A 94 -24.66 8.36 -6.78
C PRO A 94 -24.55 7.14 -7.70
N GLU A 95 -23.74 7.23 -8.77
CA GLU A 95 -23.49 6.11 -9.69
C GLU A 95 -22.69 4.95 -9.07
N LEU A 96 -22.02 5.16 -7.93
CA LEU A 96 -21.26 4.13 -7.21
C LEU A 96 -22.03 3.58 -5.99
N ALA A 97 -23.26 4.03 -5.78
CA ALA A 97 -24.07 3.59 -4.65
C ALA A 97 -24.32 2.07 -4.70
N GLY A 98 -23.84 1.35 -3.68
CA GLY A 98 -23.92 -0.12 -3.60
C GLY A 98 -22.79 -0.87 -4.31
N GLU A 99 -21.94 -0.16 -5.06
CA GLU A 99 -20.78 -0.73 -5.77
C GLU A 99 -19.46 -0.46 -5.02
N ALA A 100 -19.44 0.56 -4.15
CA ALA A 100 -18.27 0.91 -3.33
C ALA A 100 -18.33 0.26 -1.94
N GLU A 101 -17.21 -0.32 -1.50
CA GLU A 101 -17.00 -0.80 -0.13
C GLU A 101 -16.08 0.17 0.62
N LEU A 102 -16.55 0.71 1.74
CA LEU A 102 -15.73 1.53 2.62
C LEU A 102 -15.14 0.67 3.74
N LEU A 103 -13.82 0.53 3.74
CA LEU A 103 -13.07 -0.18 4.77
C LEU A 103 -12.37 0.83 5.67
N GLU A 104 -12.91 1.06 6.86
CA GLU A 104 -12.22 1.84 7.88
C GLU A 104 -11.13 0.99 8.53
N LEU A 105 -9.89 1.47 8.48
CA LEU A 105 -8.74 0.85 9.14
C LEU A 105 -8.34 1.71 10.34
N SER A 106 -8.48 1.15 11.54
CA SER A 106 -8.22 1.84 12.78
C SER A 106 -7.48 0.93 13.77
N ALA A 107 -7.03 1.51 14.89
CA ALA A 107 -6.40 0.76 15.99
C ALA A 107 -7.42 0.06 16.90
N ALA A 108 -8.70 0.02 16.50
CA ALA A 108 -9.76 -0.60 17.26
C ALA A 108 -9.51 -2.12 17.40
N PRO A 109 -9.78 -2.72 18.57
CA PRO A 109 -9.47 -4.13 18.83
C PRO A 109 -10.04 -5.10 17.79
N GLU A 110 -11.23 -4.82 17.24
CA GLU A 110 -11.88 -5.62 16.20
C GLU A 110 -11.15 -5.65 14.85
N HIS A 111 -10.14 -4.78 14.66
CA HIS A 111 -9.32 -4.76 13.45
C HIS A 111 -7.94 -5.38 13.65
N ARG A 112 -7.61 -5.83 14.86
CA ARG A 112 -6.34 -6.50 15.15
C ARG A 112 -6.15 -7.71 14.24
N GLY A 113 -4.98 -7.82 13.63
CA GLY A 113 -4.64 -8.93 12.73
C GLY A 113 -5.35 -8.97 11.38
N ARG A 114 -6.25 -8.04 11.05
CA ARG A 114 -6.96 -8.03 9.76
C ARG A 114 -6.04 -7.92 8.55
N LEU A 115 -4.84 -7.38 8.73
CA LEU A 115 -3.80 -7.22 7.72
C LEU A 115 -2.53 -8.01 8.07
N ASP A 116 -2.65 -9.05 8.89
CA ASP A 116 -1.51 -9.92 9.21
C ASP A 116 -1.00 -10.61 7.93
N PRO A 117 0.26 -10.37 7.50
CA PRO A 117 0.77 -10.89 6.23
C PRO A 117 0.80 -12.43 6.19
N LEU A 118 0.88 -13.11 7.33
CA LEU A 118 0.80 -14.58 7.38
C LEU A 118 -0.64 -15.09 7.22
N ALA A 119 -1.64 -14.28 7.54
CA ALA A 119 -3.05 -14.60 7.33
C ALA A 119 -3.49 -14.32 5.88
N ILE A 120 -3.27 -13.09 5.39
CA ILE A 120 -3.82 -12.62 4.12
C ILE A 120 -2.91 -12.85 2.91
N GLY A 121 -1.61 -13.07 3.13
CA GLY A 121 -0.64 -13.22 2.06
C GLY A 121 -0.85 -14.51 1.26
N LEU A 122 -0.57 -14.44 -0.04
CA LEU A 122 -0.49 -15.63 -0.89
C LEU A 122 0.57 -16.59 -0.33
N PRO A 123 0.34 -17.92 -0.33
CA PRO A 123 1.24 -18.88 0.30
C PRO A 123 2.72 -18.71 -0.06
N GLU A 124 3.02 -18.44 -1.32
CA GLU A 124 4.35 -18.24 -1.86
C GLU A 124 5.01 -16.89 -1.46
N LEU A 125 4.23 -15.91 -1.02
CA LEU A 125 4.71 -14.58 -0.61
C LEU A 125 4.73 -14.38 0.91
N ARG A 126 4.12 -15.28 1.70
CA ARG A 126 3.99 -15.11 3.16
C ARG A 126 5.32 -14.90 3.88
N GLU A 127 6.35 -15.66 3.54
CA GLU A 127 7.69 -15.52 4.15
C GLU A 127 8.27 -14.12 3.87
N GLU A 128 8.27 -13.68 2.61
CA GLU A 128 8.81 -12.37 2.22
C GLU A 128 8.01 -11.21 2.82
N LEU A 129 6.68 -11.25 2.73
CA LEU A 129 5.79 -10.20 3.24
C LEU A 129 5.88 -10.07 4.77
N ALA A 130 5.95 -11.19 5.50
CA ALA A 130 6.07 -11.16 6.96
C ALA A 130 7.42 -10.62 7.40
N SER A 131 8.52 -11.07 6.78
CA SER A 131 9.86 -10.55 7.07
C SER A 131 9.96 -9.05 6.79
N SER A 132 9.53 -8.59 5.60
CA SER A 132 9.62 -7.18 5.24
C SER A 132 8.77 -6.31 6.16
N TYR A 133 7.54 -6.74 6.47
CA TYR A 133 6.64 -6.03 7.38
C TYR A 133 7.24 -5.87 8.78
N LEU A 134 7.74 -6.94 9.38
CA LEU A 134 8.35 -6.89 10.72
C LEU A 134 9.58 -5.99 10.75
N LEU A 135 10.40 -5.99 9.70
CA LEU A 135 11.60 -5.14 9.62
C LEU A 135 11.26 -3.66 9.43
N GLU A 136 10.27 -3.35 8.60
CA GLU A 136 9.81 -1.96 8.37
C GLU A 136 9.22 -1.30 9.63
N LEU A 137 8.67 -2.10 10.54
CA LEU A 137 8.18 -1.63 11.84
C LEU A 137 9.30 -1.28 12.83
N LEU A 138 10.51 -1.80 12.61
CA LEU A 138 11.64 -1.60 13.51
C LEU A 138 12.48 -0.41 13.05
N ARG A 139 12.89 0.42 14.02
CA ARG A 139 13.76 1.55 13.74
C ARG A 139 15.22 1.11 13.72
N ASP A 140 15.81 1.09 12.54
CA ASP A 140 17.23 0.78 12.30
C ASP A 140 17.69 -0.53 12.99
N PRO A 141 17.02 -1.68 12.71
CA PRO A 141 17.37 -2.95 13.37
C PRO A 141 18.81 -3.37 13.03
N PRO A 142 19.57 -3.95 13.98
CA PRO A 142 20.87 -4.51 13.68
C PRO A 142 20.73 -5.75 12.75
N PRO A 143 21.76 -6.10 11.94
CA PRO A 143 21.69 -7.25 11.03
C PRO A 143 21.43 -8.59 11.74
N SER A 144 21.80 -8.72 13.02
CA SER A 144 21.50 -9.92 13.79
C SER A 144 20.01 -10.11 14.05
N TRP A 145 19.23 -9.03 14.14
CA TRP A 145 17.78 -9.11 14.28
C TRP A 145 17.13 -9.54 12.97
N GLU A 146 17.57 -8.99 11.83
CA GLU A 146 17.10 -9.40 10.50
C GLU A 146 17.22 -10.91 10.29
N VAL A 147 18.42 -11.46 10.54
CA VAL A 147 18.66 -12.90 10.45
C VAL A 147 17.79 -13.71 11.42
N ALA A 148 17.53 -13.19 12.63
CA ALA A 148 16.69 -13.86 13.61
C ALA A 148 15.20 -13.86 13.18
N ILE A 149 14.70 -12.71 12.71
CA ILE A 149 13.33 -12.52 12.21
C ILE A 149 13.09 -13.44 11.02
N ASP A 150 13.96 -13.43 10.01
CA ASP A 150 13.83 -14.28 8.82
C ASP A 150 13.76 -15.76 9.16
N ARG A 151 14.57 -16.22 10.12
CA ARG A 151 14.52 -17.60 10.59
C ARG A 151 13.20 -17.91 11.27
N ALA A 152 12.74 -17.05 12.18
CA ALA A 152 11.50 -17.26 12.92
C ALA A 152 10.28 -17.24 11.99
N VAL A 153 10.23 -16.33 11.02
CA VAL A 153 9.19 -16.25 9.98
C VAL A 153 9.18 -17.53 9.15
N ARG A 154 10.35 -17.96 8.64
CA ARG A 154 10.46 -19.21 7.87
C ARG A 154 9.96 -20.42 8.65
N ASP A 155 10.33 -20.53 9.92
CA ASP A 155 9.92 -21.65 10.76
C ASP A 155 8.41 -21.61 11.06
N ALA A 156 7.83 -20.43 11.24
CA ALA A 156 6.38 -20.25 11.39
C ALA A 156 5.62 -20.67 10.13
N VAL A 157 6.05 -20.18 8.95
CA VAL A 157 5.45 -20.54 7.65
C VAL A 157 5.53 -22.05 7.42
N ARG A 158 6.66 -22.69 7.72
CA ARG A 158 6.83 -24.16 7.62
C ARG A 158 5.94 -24.93 8.58
N ALA A 159 5.67 -24.37 9.75
CA ALA A 159 4.75 -24.95 10.73
C ALA A 159 3.26 -24.73 10.35
N GLY A 160 2.98 -23.98 9.28
CA GLY A 160 1.61 -23.65 8.85
C GLY A 160 0.95 -22.57 9.70
N GLU A 161 1.74 -21.80 10.46
CA GLU A 161 1.24 -20.71 11.29
C GLU A 161 0.82 -19.52 10.41
N GLN A 162 -0.24 -18.83 10.83
CA GLN A 162 -0.88 -17.76 10.06
C GLN A 162 -0.98 -16.45 10.85
N SER A 163 -0.08 -16.25 11.81
CA SER A 163 -0.06 -15.09 12.71
C SER A 163 1.37 -14.65 13.00
N LEU A 164 1.64 -13.35 12.91
CA LEU A 164 2.89 -12.75 13.38
C LEU A 164 3.06 -12.85 14.90
N GLY A 165 1.98 -13.00 15.66
CA GLY A 165 2.05 -13.31 17.09
C GLY A 165 2.83 -14.60 17.37
N ARG A 166 2.66 -15.62 16.53
CA ARG A 166 3.45 -16.87 16.61
C ARG A 166 4.92 -16.67 16.27
N VAL A 167 5.24 -15.78 15.33
CA VAL A 167 6.62 -15.41 15.00
C VAL A 167 7.30 -14.76 16.19
N ILE A 168 6.62 -13.82 16.85
CA ILE A 168 7.11 -13.17 18.07
C ILE A 168 7.35 -14.21 19.18
N ALA A 169 6.41 -15.14 19.40
CA ALA A 169 6.57 -16.22 20.37
C ALA A 169 7.82 -17.09 20.08
N ARG A 170 8.05 -17.45 18.81
CA ARG A 170 9.26 -18.19 18.39
C ARG A 170 10.56 -17.42 18.66
N LEU A 171 10.57 -16.12 18.38
CA LEU A 171 11.72 -15.26 18.67
C LEU A 171 11.99 -15.20 20.19
N ARG A 172 10.93 -15.11 20.99
CA ARG A 172 10.99 -15.05 22.46
C ARG A 172 11.52 -16.36 23.08
N GLU A 173 11.12 -17.49 22.54
CA GLU A 173 11.54 -18.83 22.99
C GLU A 173 12.94 -19.24 22.48
N SER A 174 13.52 -18.46 21.57
CA SER A 174 14.85 -18.72 21.02
C SER A 174 15.96 -18.59 22.07
N GLY A 175 16.95 -19.48 21.98
CA GLY A 175 18.18 -19.38 22.77
C GLY A 175 19.10 -18.22 22.34
N ASP A 176 18.88 -17.64 21.17
CA ASP A 176 19.65 -16.50 20.65
C ASP A 176 19.25 -15.19 21.34
N ALA A 177 20.23 -14.43 21.83
CA ALA A 177 19.98 -13.12 22.44
C ALA A 177 19.40 -12.12 21.42
N ALA A 178 19.89 -12.14 20.17
CA ALA A 178 19.39 -11.23 19.14
C ALA A 178 17.91 -11.46 18.82
N ALA A 179 17.47 -12.73 18.84
CA ALA A 179 16.07 -13.08 18.64
C ALA A 179 15.19 -12.57 19.79
N ARG A 180 15.64 -12.73 21.05
CA ARG A 180 14.89 -12.26 22.22
C ARG A 180 14.78 -10.75 22.28
N ASP A 181 15.83 -10.03 21.91
CA ASP A 181 15.83 -8.57 21.83
C ASP A 181 14.89 -8.07 20.71
N ALA A 182 14.91 -8.74 19.54
CA ALA A 182 13.98 -8.45 18.45
C ALA A 182 12.52 -8.71 18.86
N ALA A 183 12.25 -9.81 19.59
CA ALA A 183 10.92 -10.12 20.12
C ALA A 183 10.42 -9.00 21.04
N GLU A 184 11.26 -8.51 21.96
CA GLU A 184 10.90 -7.43 22.87
C GLU A 184 10.54 -6.14 22.12
N ALA A 185 11.32 -5.77 21.11
CA ALA A 185 11.03 -4.60 20.28
C ALA A 185 9.72 -4.76 19.50
N LEU A 186 9.49 -5.93 18.90
CA LEU A 186 8.29 -6.22 18.11
C LEU A 186 7.02 -6.29 18.96
N GLU A 187 7.08 -6.85 20.17
CA GLU A 187 5.94 -6.86 21.09
C GLU A 187 5.47 -5.45 21.43
N VAL A 188 6.42 -4.56 21.73
CA VAL A 188 6.13 -3.15 22.00
C VAL A 188 5.46 -2.49 20.80
N VAL A 189 5.93 -2.76 19.57
CA VAL A 189 5.33 -2.20 18.35
C VAL A 189 3.98 -2.82 18.01
N SER A 190 3.76 -4.10 18.32
CA SER A 190 2.53 -4.84 17.97
C SER A 190 1.25 -4.27 18.57
N ASP A 191 1.38 -3.47 19.63
CA ASP A 191 0.29 -2.82 20.32
C ASP A 191 0.18 -1.31 20.03
N PHE A 192 0.96 -0.76 19.10
CA PHE A 192 0.90 0.67 18.76
C PHE A 192 0.07 0.97 17.52
N GLY A 193 -0.93 1.86 17.69
CA GLY A 193 -1.67 2.48 16.59
C GLY A 193 -2.15 1.46 15.54
N LEU A 194 -1.89 1.77 14.27
CA LEU A 194 -2.26 0.91 13.13
C LEU A 194 -1.40 -0.35 13.00
N ALA A 195 -0.26 -0.47 13.70
CA ALA A 195 0.57 -1.68 13.63
C ALA A 195 -0.22 -2.91 14.10
N ARG A 196 -1.15 -2.74 15.04
CA ARG A 196 -2.08 -3.79 15.50
C ARG A 196 -2.80 -4.54 14.38
N LEU A 197 -3.05 -3.88 13.25
CA LEU A 197 -3.68 -4.50 12.09
C LEU A 197 -2.86 -5.69 11.56
N GLY A 198 -1.54 -5.66 11.69
CA GLY A 198 -0.65 -6.71 11.19
C GLY A 198 -0.39 -7.86 12.16
N PHE A 199 -0.88 -7.81 13.40
CA PHE A 199 -0.59 -8.82 14.41
C PHE A 199 -1.87 -9.55 14.83
N ALA A 200 -2.19 -10.64 14.14
CA ALA A 200 -3.24 -11.54 14.59
C ALA A 200 -2.81 -12.20 15.91
N GLU A 201 -3.76 -12.34 16.85
CA GLU A 201 -3.52 -13.12 18.06
C GLU A 201 -3.43 -14.61 17.75
N GLU A 202 -2.92 -15.39 18.71
CA GLU A 202 -2.98 -16.84 18.62
C GLU A 202 -4.45 -17.28 18.53
N GLU A 203 -4.90 -17.76 17.38
CA GLU A 203 -6.12 -18.56 17.34
C GLU A 203 -5.87 -19.77 18.26
N ALA A 204 -6.61 -19.82 19.36
CA ALA A 204 -6.72 -21.02 20.16
C ALA A 204 -7.25 -22.11 19.23
N ALA A 205 -6.44 -23.13 18.97
CA ALA A 205 -6.82 -24.28 18.15
C ALA A 205 -8.20 -24.78 18.61
N ALA A 206 -9.21 -24.60 17.75
CA ALA A 206 -10.55 -25.16 17.93
C ALA A 206 -10.56 -26.66 17.59
#